data_AF-Q5ZVB4-F1
#
_entry.id   AF-Q5ZVB4-F1
#
_cell.length_a   1.000
_cell.length_b   1.000
_cell.length_c   1.000
_cell.angle_alpha   90.00
_cell.angle_beta   90.00
_cell.angle_gamma   90.00
#
_symmetry.space_group_name_H-M   'P 1'
#
loop_
_entity.id
_entity.type
_entity.pdbx_description
1 polymer ?
#
loop_
_entity_poly.entity_id
_entity_poly.type
_entity_poly.pdbx_seq_one_letter_code
_entity_poly.pdbx_strand_id
1 'polypeptide(L)'
;MFIFKRWKIRKITKRIKAMQANRVSNQPGDEVLKKEILYYFELATIFKKLKNHKKYPYAEIMMIECYRTAANLDDSAANFQLGQIFLDEAKYRQKLDNEGIFNSQANLKRAQQLFDEAHAHLIAAEKLGHVGAKRLRGLCIINGWGVESDKNAGFELVVDSIEQEGSWDKIPQIFASMGLNKPEFFSAIMQRRKGAS
;
A
#
# COMPACT_ATOMS: atom_id res chain seq x y z
N MET A 1 8.02 -15.41 25.56
CA MET A 1 7.54 -14.80 24.28
C MET A 1 8.60 -14.76 23.16
N PHE A 2 9.86 -14.42 23.42
CA PHE A 2 10.90 -14.26 22.37
C PHE A 2 11.32 -15.57 21.65
N ILE A 3 11.46 -16.67 22.39
CA ILE A 3 11.83 -17.99 21.84
C ILE A 3 10.79 -18.47 20.81
N PHE A 4 9.50 -18.29 21.12
CA PHE A 4 8.40 -18.63 20.22
C PHE A 4 8.43 -17.84 18.91
N LYS A 5 8.72 -16.53 18.94
CA LYS A 5 8.86 -15.72 17.71
C LYS A 5 10.03 -16.20 16.84
N ARG A 6 11.20 -16.46 17.43
CA ARG A 6 12.38 -16.96 16.70
C ARG A 6 12.11 -18.32 16.05
N TRP A 7 11.48 -19.24 16.79
CA TRP A 7 11.10 -20.54 16.26
C TRP A 7 10.07 -20.42 15.13
N LYS A 8 9.07 -19.56 15.29
CA LYS A 8 8.04 -19.31 14.28
C LYS A 8 8.63 -18.74 12.99
N ILE A 9 9.51 -17.74 13.08
CA ILE A 9 10.24 -17.19 11.92
C ILE A 9 10.98 -18.31 11.20
N ARG A 10 11.79 -19.11 11.91
CA ARG A 10 12.55 -20.24 11.32
C ARG A 10 11.63 -21.24 10.61
N LYS A 11 10.51 -21.60 11.23
CA LYS A 11 9.52 -22.53 10.66
C LYS A 11 8.93 -21.99 9.36
N ILE A 12 8.49 -20.74 9.34
CA ILE A 12 7.89 -20.12 8.16
C ILE A 12 8.94 -19.95 7.05
N THR A 13 10.14 -19.43 7.37
CA THR A 13 11.23 -19.30 6.40
C THR A 13 11.60 -20.63 5.76
N LYS A 14 11.64 -21.74 6.52
CA LYS A 14 11.90 -23.07 5.97
C LYS A 14 10.83 -23.49 4.94
N ARG A 15 9.56 -23.19 5.23
CA ARG A 15 8.44 -23.49 4.31
C ARG A 15 8.52 -22.66 3.04
N ILE A 16 8.74 -21.35 3.16
CA ILE A 16 8.91 -20.45 2.03
C ILE A 16 10.03 -20.94 1.11
N LYS A 17 11.21 -21.26 1.66
CA LYS A 17 12.35 -21.76 0.87
C LYS A 17 11.99 -23.02 0.07
N ALA A 18 11.26 -23.94 0.68
CA ALA A 18 10.82 -25.15 -0.02
C ALA A 18 9.82 -24.83 -1.15
N MET A 19 8.90 -23.89 -0.93
CA MET A 19 7.94 -23.45 -1.96
C MET A 19 8.65 -22.72 -3.09
N GLN A 20 9.55 -21.77 -2.80
CA GLN A 20 10.37 -21.08 -3.80
C GLN A 20 11.17 -22.06 -4.66
N ALA A 21 11.84 -23.05 -4.04
CA ALA A 21 12.57 -24.08 -4.77
C ALA A 21 11.65 -24.90 -5.69
N ASN A 22 10.44 -25.24 -5.23
CA ASN A 22 9.46 -25.94 -6.05
C ASN A 22 9.06 -25.13 -7.30
N ARG A 23 8.91 -23.81 -7.19
CA ARG A 23 8.56 -22.93 -8.33
C ARG A 23 9.64 -22.79 -9.39
N VAL A 24 10.91 -22.97 -9.01
CA VAL A 24 12.01 -22.93 -9.98
C VAL A 24 11.91 -24.11 -10.94
N SER A 25 11.46 -25.27 -10.44
CA SER A 25 11.39 -26.51 -11.21
C SER A 25 9.99 -26.83 -11.74
N ASN A 26 8.95 -26.17 -11.26
CA ASN A 26 7.56 -26.47 -11.58
C ASN A 26 6.72 -25.19 -11.68
N GLN A 27 5.66 -25.23 -12.46
CA GLN A 27 4.63 -24.19 -12.42
C GLN A 27 3.67 -24.50 -11.25
N PRO A 28 3.70 -23.74 -10.14
CA PRO A 28 2.79 -23.97 -9.01
C PRO A 28 1.36 -23.60 -9.40
N GLY A 29 0.38 -24.34 -8.89
CA GLY A 29 -1.02 -23.92 -8.96
C GLY A 29 -1.32 -22.75 -8.04
N ASP A 30 -2.41 -22.03 -8.31
CA ASP A 30 -2.82 -20.81 -7.60
C ASP A 30 -2.91 -20.99 -6.07
N GLU A 31 -3.42 -22.14 -5.60
CA GLU A 31 -3.52 -22.44 -4.17
C GLU A 31 -2.16 -22.54 -3.47
N VAL A 32 -1.14 -23.02 -4.19
CA VAL A 32 0.24 -23.07 -3.68
C VAL A 32 0.80 -21.66 -3.58
N LEU A 33 0.57 -20.82 -4.59
CA LEU A 33 0.99 -19.42 -4.58
C LEU A 33 0.31 -18.61 -3.48
N LYS A 34 -1.01 -18.72 -3.34
CA LYS A 34 -1.78 -18.09 -2.24
C LYS A 34 -1.22 -18.48 -0.87
N LYS A 35 -0.90 -19.76 -0.68
CA LYS A 35 -0.31 -20.25 0.58
C LYS A 35 1.08 -19.67 0.83
N GLU A 36 1.88 -19.47 -0.21
CA GLU A 36 3.19 -18.83 -0.07
C GLU A 36 3.06 -17.36 0.30
N ILE A 37 2.15 -16.64 -0.38
CA ILE A 37 1.79 -15.25 -0.08
C ILE A 37 1.38 -15.12 1.39
N LEU A 38 0.50 -15.99 1.89
CA LEU A 38 0.09 -16.00 3.30
C LEU A 38 1.28 -16.14 4.26
N TYR A 39 2.31 -16.92 3.92
CA TYR A 39 3.51 -17.02 4.73
C TYR A 39 4.34 -15.73 4.73
N TYR A 40 4.41 -15.00 3.61
CA TYR A 40 5.04 -13.68 3.59
C TYR A 40 4.26 -12.68 4.47
N PHE A 41 2.93 -12.66 4.40
CA PHE A 41 2.12 -11.80 5.28
C PHE A 41 2.27 -12.16 6.77
N GLU A 42 2.36 -13.45 7.09
CA GLU A 42 2.59 -13.91 8.45
C GLU A 42 3.96 -13.46 8.97
N LEU A 43 5.01 -13.56 8.14
CA LEU A 43 6.34 -13.04 8.47
C LEU A 43 6.35 -11.52 8.61
N ALA A 44 5.75 -10.80 7.65
CA ALA A 44 5.64 -9.34 7.68
C ALA A 44 4.99 -8.87 8.99
N THR A 45 3.91 -9.54 9.42
CA THR A 45 3.23 -9.25 10.69
C THR A 45 4.13 -9.47 11.91
N ILE A 46 4.94 -10.53 11.90
CA ILE A 46 5.91 -10.78 12.98
C ILE A 46 6.97 -9.68 13.00
N PHE A 47 7.52 -9.33 11.84
CA PHE A 47 8.56 -8.31 11.72
C PHE A 47 8.06 -6.91 12.05
N LYS A 48 6.84 -6.54 11.66
CA LYS A 48 6.16 -5.30 12.09
C LYS A 48 6.13 -5.18 13.61
N LYS A 49 5.80 -6.27 14.32
CA LYS A 49 5.81 -6.35 15.80
C LYS A 49 7.21 -6.40 16.41
N LEU A 50 8.26 -6.50 15.61
CA LEU A 50 9.65 -6.52 16.02
C LEU A 50 10.40 -5.26 15.55
N LYS A 51 9.72 -4.30 14.91
CA LYS A 51 10.30 -2.99 14.58
C LYS A 51 10.92 -2.38 15.83
N ASN A 52 12.14 -1.86 15.69
CA ASN A 52 12.96 -1.28 16.77
C ASN A 52 13.39 -2.26 17.88
N HIS A 53 13.15 -3.56 17.73
CA HIS A 53 13.60 -4.54 18.71
C HIS A 53 15.12 -4.81 18.56
N LYS A 54 15.90 -4.64 19.63
CA LYS A 54 17.38 -4.76 19.60
C LYS A 54 17.93 -6.03 18.93
N LYS A 55 17.27 -7.18 19.13
CA LYS A 55 17.66 -8.48 18.51
C LYS A 55 17.22 -8.66 17.05
N TYR A 56 16.46 -7.72 16.49
CA TYR A 56 15.98 -7.71 15.11
C TYR A 56 16.14 -6.30 14.51
N PRO A 57 17.36 -5.80 14.39
CA PRO A 57 17.61 -4.42 13.94
C PRO A 57 17.06 -4.14 12.53
N TYR A 58 16.97 -5.17 11.70
CA TYR A 58 16.50 -5.08 10.31
C TYR A 58 15.04 -5.53 10.14
N ALA A 59 14.24 -5.54 11.21
CA ALA A 59 12.86 -6.01 11.13
C ALA A 59 12.03 -5.24 10.09
N GLU A 60 12.26 -3.93 9.96
CA GLU A 60 11.58 -3.11 8.94
C GLU A 60 11.94 -3.52 7.51
N ILE A 61 13.24 -3.71 7.23
CA ILE A 61 13.70 -4.23 5.94
C ILE A 61 13.04 -5.58 5.65
N MET A 62 13.06 -6.51 6.62
CA MET A 62 12.46 -7.82 6.46
C MET A 62 10.94 -7.77 6.22
N MET A 63 10.23 -6.82 6.84
CA MET A 63 8.80 -6.60 6.62
C MET A 63 8.54 -6.14 5.18
N ILE A 64 9.28 -5.14 4.69
CA ILE A 64 9.16 -4.62 3.33
C ILE A 64 9.48 -5.71 2.30
N GLU A 65 10.54 -6.50 2.51
CA GLU A 65 10.91 -7.58 1.59
C GLU A 65 9.89 -8.71 1.54
N CYS A 66 9.17 -8.98 2.64
CA CYS A 66 8.04 -9.91 2.61
C CYS A 66 6.94 -9.40 1.69
N TYR A 67 6.57 -8.11 1.79
CA TYR A 67 5.57 -7.53 0.90
C TYR A 67 6.06 -7.44 -0.55
N ARG A 68 7.32 -7.08 -0.81
CA ARG A 68 7.90 -7.08 -2.17
C ARG A 68 7.82 -8.46 -2.81
N THR A 69 8.16 -9.49 -2.05
CA THR A 69 8.10 -10.87 -2.55
C THR A 69 6.66 -11.31 -2.83
N ALA A 70 5.69 -10.95 -1.99
CA ALA A 70 4.28 -11.22 -2.24
C ALA A 70 3.72 -10.42 -3.43
N ALA A 71 4.11 -9.14 -3.57
CA ALA A 71 3.72 -8.29 -4.68
C ALA A 71 4.26 -8.81 -6.03
N ASN A 72 5.46 -9.40 -6.05
CA ASN A 72 6.03 -10.08 -7.22
C ASN A 72 5.29 -11.38 -7.61
N LEU A 73 4.36 -11.85 -6.77
CA LEU A 73 3.45 -12.96 -7.06
C LEU A 73 2.04 -12.45 -7.38
N ASP A 74 1.95 -11.22 -7.88
CA ASP A 74 0.71 -10.53 -8.25
C ASP A 74 -0.29 -10.39 -7.10
N ASP A 75 0.18 -10.30 -5.84
CA ASP A 75 -0.69 -10.02 -4.71
C ASP A 75 -1.03 -8.52 -4.62
N SER A 76 -2.32 -8.21 -4.76
CA SER A 76 -2.81 -6.83 -4.79
C SER A 76 -2.73 -6.15 -3.42
N ALA A 77 -2.93 -6.90 -2.34
CA ALA A 77 -2.86 -6.39 -0.97
C ALA A 77 -1.42 -6.04 -0.58
N ALA A 78 -0.43 -6.83 -1.01
CA ALA A 78 0.98 -6.59 -0.76
C ALA A 78 1.47 -5.33 -1.50
N ASN A 79 1.07 -5.18 -2.77
CA ASN A 79 1.28 -3.94 -3.51
C ASN A 79 0.65 -2.74 -2.77
N PHE A 80 -0.59 -2.86 -2.28
CA PHE A 80 -1.21 -1.80 -1.49
C PHE A 80 -0.43 -1.46 -0.20
N GLN A 81 0.04 -2.46 0.55
CA GLN A 81 0.85 -2.23 1.75
C GLN A 81 2.15 -1.48 1.43
N LEU A 82 2.86 -1.86 0.35
CA LEU A 82 4.08 -1.16 -0.10
C LEU A 82 3.78 0.27 -0.51
N GLY A 83 2.72 0.46 -1.31
CA GLY A 83 2.25 1.79 -1.72
C GLY A 83 2.02 2.71 -0.53
N GLN A 84 1.33 2.22 0.52
CA GLN A 84 1.08 2.99 1.73
C GLN A 84 2.38 3.29 2.51
N ILE A 85 3.25 2.30 2.71
CA ILE A 85 4.51 2.48 3.43
C ILE A 85 5.38 3.55 2.78
N PHE A 86 5.59 3.46 1.46
CA PHE A 86 6.44 4.39 0.74
C PHE A 86 5.82 5.77 0.63
N LEU A 87 4.50 5.87 0.42
CA LEU A 87 3.79 7.15 0.40
C LEU A 87 3.90 7.88 1.73
N ASP A 88 3.68 7.18 2.85
CA ASP A 88 3.75 7.79 4.19
C ASP A 88 5.16 8.30 4.50
N GLU A 89 6.20 7.54 4.15
CA GLU A 89 7.59 7.98 4.30
C GLU A 89 7.92 9.17 3.38
N ALA A 90 7.52 9.12 2.10
CA ALA A 90 7.74 10.20 1.14
C ALA A 90 7.12 11.52 1.62
N LYS A 91 5.86 11.48 2.07
CA LYS A 91 5.15 12.64 2.63
C LYS A 91 5.85 13.18 3.86
N TYR A 92 6.30 12.30 4.76
CA TYR A 92 7.01 12.74 5.96
C TYR A 92 8.33 13.42 5.62
N ARG A 93 9.11 12.85 4.69
CA ARG A 93 10.36 13.46 4.20
C ARG A 93 10.15 14.81 3.52
N GLN A 94 9.13 14.91 2.66
CA GLN A 94 8.78 16.18 2.00
C GLN A 94 8.31 17.22 3.01
N LYS A 95 7.55 16.83 4.03
CA LYS A 95 7.16 17.74 5.12
C LYS A 95 8.39 18.30 5.86
N LEU A 96 9.34 17.44 6.23
CA LEU A 96 10.57 17.86 6.92
C LEU A 96 11.47 18.74 6.04
N ASP A 97 11.42 18.55 4.73
CA ASP A 97 12.09 19.41 3.75
C ASP A 97 11.47 20.80 3.73
N ASN A 98 10.13 20.87 3.57
CA ASN A 98 9.37 22.12 3.56
C ASN A 98 9.49 22.92 4.86
N GLU A 99 9.63 22.24 6.00
CA GLU A 99 9.86 22.86 7.31
C GLU A 99 11.32 23.33 7.51
N GLY A 100 12.21 23.02 6.56
CA GLY A 100 13.64 23.35 6.64
C GLY A 100 14.43 22.51 7.65
N ILE A 101 13.82 21.47 8.24
CA ILE A 101 14.47 20.62 9.25
C ILE A 101 15.48 19.67 8.61
N PHE A 102 15.09 19.01 7.52
CA PHE A 102 15.95 18.10 6.75
C PHE A 102 15.88 18.41 5.25
N ASN A 103 16.36 19.59 4.86
CA ASN A 103 16.25 20.15 3.51
C ASN A 103 17.41 19.82 2.55
N SER A 104 18.05 18.67 2.73
CA SER A 104 19.17 18.28 1.88
C SER A 104 18.68 17.74 0.53
N GLN A 105 19.47 17.93 -0.53
CA GLN A 105 19.20 17.34 -1.85
C GLN A 105 19.05 15.81 -1.81
N ALA A 106 19.76 15.15 -0.89
CA ALA A 106 19.62 13.72 -0.67
C ALA A 106 18.23 13.35 -0.11
N ASN A 107 17.67 14.15 0.81
CA ASN A 107 16.33 13.95 1.33
C ASN A 107 15.27 14.13 0.22
N LEU A 108 15.36 15.20 -0.57
CA LEU A 108 14.48 15.45 -1.71
C LEU A 108 14.50 14.30 -2.72
N LYS A 109 15.70 13.89 -3.15
CA LYS A 109 15.85 12.77 -4.08
C LYS A 109 15.24 11.49 -3.52
N ARG A 110 15.44 11.23 -2.22
CA ARG A 110 14.86 10.04 -1.57
C ARG A 110 13.34 10.13 -1.47
N ALA A 111 12.79 11.29 -1.16
CA ALA A 111 11.35 11.52 -1.12
C ALA A 111 10.72 11.26 -2.50
N GLN A 112 11.34 11.77 -3.58
CA GLN A 112 10.85 11.54 -4.93
C GLN A 112 10.89 10.05 -5.31
N GLN A 113 11.99 9.35 -5.04
CA GLN A 113 12.07 7.90 -5.28
C GLN A 113 10.97 7.12 -4.56
N LEU A 114 10.66 7.49 -3.32
CA LEU A 114 9.60 6.85 -2.55
C LEU A 114 8.22 7.16 -3.10
N PHE A 115 7.97 8.37 -3.61
CA PHE A 115 6.75 8.67 -4.35
C PHE A 115 6.62 7.80 -5.60
N ASP A 116 7.68 7.68 -6.39
CA ASP A 116 7.69 6.87 -7.61
C ASP A 116 7.42 5.38 -7.28
N GLU A 117 8.11 4.83 -6.27
CA GLU A 117 7.87 3.46 -5.77
C GLU A 117 6.42 3.28 -5.27
N ALA A 118 5.89 4.26 -4.53
CA ALA A 118 4.53 4.21 -4.02
C ALA A 118 3.51 4.16 -5.16
N HIS A 119 3.63 5.05 -6.15
CA HIS A 119 2.73 5.12 -7.29
C HIS A 119 2.77 3.86 -8.15
N ALA A 120 3.95 3.32 -8.40
CA ALA A 120 4.11 2.06 -9.13
C ALA A 120 3.34 0.92 -8.45
N HIS A 121 3.48 0.77 -7.14
CA HIS A 121 2.77 -0.25 -6.37
C HIS A 121 1.26 0.00 -6.30
N LEU A 122 0.81 1.25 -6.14
CA LEU A 122 -0.62 1.56 -6.11
C LEU A 122 -1.28 1.28 -7.47
N ILE A 123 -0.61 1.58 -8.58
CA ILE A 123 -1.07 1.25 -9.94
C ILE A 123 -1.16 -0.27 -10.12
N ALA A 124 -0.14 -1.02 -9.67
CA ALA A 124 -0.16 -2.48 -9.73
C ALA A 124 -1.33 -3.07 -8.90
N ALA A 125 -1.52 -2.61 -7.66
CA ALA A 125 -2.63 -3.03 -6.82
C ALA A 125 -4.00 -2.69 -7.44
N GLU A 126 -4.16 -1.50 -8.02
CA GLU A 126 -5.39 -1.11 -8.72
C GLU A 126 -5.69 -2.01 -9.93
N LYS A 127 -4.68 -2.31 -10.76
CA LYS A 127 -4.84 -3.22 -11.92
C LYS A 127 -5.27 -4.62 -11.50
N LEU A 128 -4.87 -5.04 -10.31
CA LEU A 128 -5.28 -6.30 -9.68
C LEU A 128 -6.61 -6.18 -8.90
N GLY A 129 -7.33 -5.06 -9.03
CA GLY A 129 -8.67 -4.86 -8.46
C GLY A 129 -8.71 -4.37 -7.01
N HIS A 130 -7.59 -3.93 -6.42
CA HIS A 130 -7.58 -3.46 -5.03
C HIS A 130 -8.23 -2.08 -4.87
N VAL A 131 -9.46 -2.05 -4.35
CA VAL A 131 -10.27 -0.83 -4.18
C VAL A 131 -9.55 0.25 -3.38
N GLY A 132 -8.92 -0.13 -2.26
CA GLY A 132 -8.19 0.81 -1.41
C GLY A 132 -7.00 1.48 -2.12
N ALA A 133 -6.42 0.83 -3.14
CA ALA A 133 -5.30 1.38 -3.89
C ALA A 133 -5.78 2.44 -4.88
N LYS A 134 -6.87 2.17 -5.63
CA LYS A 134 -7.53 3.14 -6.50
C LYS A 134 -7.90 4.42 -5.75
N ARG A 135 -8.53 4.25 -4.59
CA ARG A 135 -8.87 5.34 -3.66
C ARG A 135 -7.65 6.15 -3.22
N LEU A 136 -6.59 5.47 -2.78
CA LEU A 136 -5.37 6.14 -2.32
C LEU A 136 -4.67 6.89 -3.46
N ARG A 137 -4.69 6.37 -4.70
CA ARG A 137 -4.22 7.11 -5.87
C ARG A 137 -5.02 8.37 -6.11
N GLY A 138 -6.35 8.30 -6.02
CA GLY A 138 -7.23 9.46 -6.09
C GLY A 138 -6.82 10.55 -5.09
N LEU A 139 -6.55 10.16 -3.84
CA LEU A 139 -6.04 11.08 -2.82
C LEU A 139 -4.67 11.68 -3.15
N CYS A 140 -3.76 10.90 -3.73
CA CYS A 140 -2.45 11.44 -4.12
C CYS A 140 -2.60 12.51 -5.19
N ILE A 141 -3.48 12.31 -6.17
CA ILE A 141 -3.74 13.28 -7.24
C ILE A 141 -4.46 14.52 -6.69
N ILE A 142 -5.44 14.36 -5.80
CA ILE A 142 -6.12 15.51 -5.17
C ILE A 142 -5.12 16.40 -4.41
N ASN A 143 -4.17 15.79 -3.70
CA ASN A 143 -3.24 16.52 -2.83
C ASN A 143 -1.88 16.84 -3.47
N GLY A 144 -1.61 16.37 -4.69
CA GLY A 144 -0.32 16.54 -5.35
C GLY A 144 0.84 15.78 -4.68
N TRP A 145 0.56 14.61 -4.10
CA TRP A 145 1.58 13.79 -3.42
C TRP A 145 2.44 13.04 -4.43
N GLY A 146 3.54 13.65 -4.85
CA GLY A 146 4.49 13.07 -5.80
C GLY A 146 4.00 13.00 -7.24
N VAL A 147 2.85 13.63 -7.52
CA VAL A 147 2.21 13.76 -8.84
C VAL A 147 1.63 15.16 -8.98
N GLU A 148 1.36 15.59 -10.20
CA GLU A 148 0.63 16.83 -10.45
C GLU A 148 -0.78 16.76 -9.84
N SER A 149 -1.22 17.90 -9.27
CA SER A 149 -2.53 17.95 -8.63
C SER A 149 -3.64 18.14 -9.66
N ASP A 150 -4.55 17.17 -9.72
CA ASP A 150 -5.80 17.28 -10.47
C ASP A 150 -6.96 16.84 -9.58
N LYS A 151 -7.63 17.81 -8.98
CA LYS A 151 -8.72 17.56 -8.04
C LYS A 151 -9.88 16.81 -8.70
N ASN A 152 -10.17 17.06 -9.97
CA ASN A 152 -11.29 16.41 -10.66
C ASN A 152 -10.93 14.95 -10.93
N ALA A 153 -9.78 14.69 -11.59
CA ALA A 153 -9.36 13.32 -11.90
C ALA A 153 -9.16 12.47 -10.63
N GLY A 154 -8.55 13.04 -9.59
CA GLY A 154 -8.37 12.35 -8.32
C GLY A 154 -9.69 12.06 -7.61
N PHE A 155 -10.67 12.95 -7.73
CA PHE A 155 -11.99 12.76 -7.17
C PHE A 155 -12.79 11.67 -7.89
N GLU A 156 -12.75 11.65 -9.22
CA GLU A 156 -13.36 10.60 -10.03
C GLU A 156 -12.84 9.21 -9.62
N LEU A 157 -11.53 9.06 -9.40
CA LEU A 157 -10.96 7.80 -8.91
C LEU A 157 -11.48 7.39 -7.53
N VAL A 158 -11.70 8.34 -6.62
CA VAL A 158 -12.27 8.05 -5.29
C VAL A 158 -13.71 7.57 -5.44
N VAL A 159 -14.53 8.23 -6.27
CA VAL A 159 -15.91 7.81 -6.53
C VAL A 159 -15.96 6.43 -7.17
N ASP A 160 -15.16 6.19 -8.21
CA ASP A 160 -15.06 4.90 -8.89
C ASP A 160 -14.63 3.78 -7.92
N SER A 161 -13.79 4.10 -6.92
CA SER A 161 -13.43 3.14 -5.86
C SER A 161 -14.63 2.76 -4.99
N ILE A 162 -15.50 3.72 -4.67
CA ILE A 162 -16.69 3.50 -3.82
C ILE A 162 -17.76 2.72 -4.57
N GLU A 163 -17.93 3.04 -5.86
CA GLU A 163 -18.76 2.27 -6.79
C GLU A 163 -18.32 0.81 -6.83
N GLN A 164 -17.01 0.58 -6.97
CA GLN A 164 -16.44 -0.77 -7.05
C GLN A 164 -16.65 -1.60 -5.77
N GLU A 165 -16.67 -0.98 -4.57
CA GLU A 165 -16.98 -1.69 -3.31
C GLU A 165 -18.47 -1.66 -2.94
N GLY A 166 -19.34 -1.09 -3.80
CA GLY A 166 -20.78 -1.03 -3.58
C GLY A 166 -21.21 -0.29 -2.31
N SER A 167 -20.37 0.63 -1.78
CA SER A 167 -20.56 1.25 -0.47
C SER A 167 -21.03 2.71 -0.55
N TRP A 168 -22.02 2.98 -1.41
CA TRP A 168 -22.61 4.31 -1.62
C TRP A 168 -23.16 4.95 -0.33
N ASP A 169 -23.67 4.12 0.59
CA ASP A 169 -24.16 4.50 1.90
C ASP A 169 -23.06 5.06 2.82
N LYS A 170 -21.80 4.69 2.57
CA LYS A 170 -20.64 5.08 3.39
C LYS A 170 -19.89 6.30 2.86
N ILE A 171 -20.31 6.89 1.75
CA ILE A 171 -19.64 8.06 1.15
C ILE A 171 -19.34 9.16 2.17
N PRO A 172 -20.28 9.62 3.01
CA PRO A 172 -19.98 10.68 3.96
C PRO A 172 -18.87 10.31 4.96
N GLN A 173 -18.85 9.04 5.41
CA GLN A 173 -17.86 8.54 6.36
C GLN A 173 -16.49 8.40 5.69
N ILE A 174 -16.45 7.85 4.48
CA ILE A 174 -15.25 7.71 3.66
C ILE A 174 -14.64 9.08 3.40
N PHE A 175 -15.46 10.07 3.03
CA PHE A 175 -15.02 11.43 2.73
C PHE A 175 -14.51 12.16 3.96
N ALA A 176 -15.22 12.00 5.09
CA ALA A 176 -14.78 12.55 6.36
C ALA A 176 -13.43 11.98 6.80
N SER A 177 -13.24 10.67 6.66
CA SER A 177 -11.98 10.01 6.99
C SER A 177 -10.79 10.48 6.15
N MET A 178 -11.07 11.03 4.96
CA MET A 178 -10.06 11.52 4.00
C MET A 178 -9.85 13.03 4.02
N GLY A 179 -10.66 13.77 4.80
CA GLY A 179 -10.64 15.23 4.76
C GLY A 179 -11.24 15.84 3.48
N LEU A 180 -12.09 15.09 2.75
CA LEU A 180 -12.75 15.53 1.51
C LEU A 180 -14.15 16.13 1.75
N ASN A 181 -14.43 16.67 2.94
CA ASN A 181 -15.76 17.15 3.34
C ASN A 181 -16.22 18.48 2.70
N LYS A 182 -15.76 18.82 1.49
CA LYS A 182 -16.19 20.06 0.83
C LYS A 182 -17.57 19.88 0.16
N PRO A 183 -18.48 20.86 0.26
CA PRO A 183 -19.81 20.79 -0.36
C PRO A 183 -19.79 20.52 -1.87
N GLU A 184 -18.78 21.03 -2.56
CA GLU A 184 -18.56 20.86 -4.01
C GLU A 184 -18.47 19.38 -4.39
N PHE A 185 -17.78 18.59 -3.58
CA PHE A 185 -17.55 17.18 -3.78
C PHE A 185 -18.83 16.34 -3.59
N PHE A 186 -19.61 16.63 -2.55
CA PHE A 186 -20.91 15.97 -2.36
C PHE A 186 -21.90 16.28 -3.49
N SER A 187 -21.84 17.51 -4.02
CA SER A 187 -22.73 17.96 -5.10
C SER A 187 -22.44 17.21 -6.41
N ALA A 188 -21.16 17.03 -6.77
CA ALA A 188 -20.73 16.26 -7.93
C ALA A 188 -21.18 14.80 -7.88
N ILE A 189 -21.05 14.16 -6.70
CA ILE A 189 -21.49 12.76 -6.49
C ILE A 189 -23.00 12.61 -6.68
N MET A 190 -23.78 13.51 -6.09
CA MET A 190 -25.25 13.44 -6.15
C MET A 190 -25.76 13.65 -7.58
N GLN A 191 -25.08 14.45 -8.39
CA GLN A 191 -25.38 14.56 -9.82
C GLN A 191 -25.07 13.26 -10.57
N ARG A 192 -23.93 12.63 -10.30
CA ARG A 192 -23.54 11.35 -10.95
C ARG A 192 -24.50 10.21 -10.59
N ARG A 193 -24.91 10.10 -9.32
CA ARG A 193 -25.89 9.09 -8.87
C ARG A 193 -27.25 9.22 -9.58
N LYS A 194 -27.69 10.46 -9.87
CA LYS A 194 -28.95 10.71 -10.59
C LYS A 194 -28.86 10.42 -12.08
N GLY A 195 -27.66 10.46 -12.67
CA GLY A 195 -27.44 10.13 -14.09
C GLY A 195 -27.20 8.63 -14.36
N ALA A 196 -26.89 7.86 -13.33
CA ALA A 196 -26.67 6.40 -13.40
C ALA A 196 -27.93 5.56 -13.08
N SER A 197 -29.05 6.22 -12.73
CA SER A 197 -30.37 5.65 -12.48
C SER A 197 -31.33 5.96 -13.61
#